data_AF-A0A1U8J8U4-F1
#
_entry.id   AF-A0A1U8J8U4-F1
#
_cell.length_a   1.000
_cell.length_b   1.000
_cell.length_c   1.000
_cell.angle_alpha   90.00
_cell.angle_beta   90.00
_cell.angle_gamma   90.00
#
_symmetry.space_group_name_H-M   'P 1'
#
loop_
_entity.id
_entity.type
_entity.pdbx_description
1 polymer ?
#
loop_
_entity_poly.entity_id
_entity_poly.type
_entity_poly.pdbx_seq_one_letter_code
_entity_poly.pdbx_strand_id
1 'polypeptide(L)'
;MANCQMKKAQKYTMGKLWNSTSETVTLSGKKVWQGSHDADFPETIEDGDVGEFTHDAVTEQNDVPGSMVGLVYKLHDGTRWIVAWSNPQGEDSKVYTNIHKEPIRWEQIKTDLDTRGSSKSKVRKFGYVASMEIDPKKRSPTLKASFESEA
;
A
#
# COMPACT_ATOMS: atom_id res chain seq x y z
N MET A 1 -31.30 -2.84 26.75
CA MET A 1 -30.14 -1.94 26.77
C MET A 1 -29.23 -2.31 25.62
N ALA A 2 -29.29 -1.55 24.52
CA ALA A 2 -28.43 -1.80 23.36
C ALA A 2 -27.00 -1.42 23.73
N ASN A 3 -26.11 -2.41 23.81
CA ASN A 3 -24.68 -2.19 23.97
C ASN A 3 -24.15 -1.60 22.66
N CYS A 4 -24.32 -0.29 22.48
CA CYS A 4 -23.69 0.46 21.41
C CYS A 4 -22.20 0.57 21.79
N GLN A 5 -21.47 -0.53 21.60
CA GLN A 5 -20.03 -0.45 21.48
C GLN A 5 -19.78 0.43 20.26
N MET A 6 -19.52 1.71 20.50
CA MET A 6 -18.91 2.58 19.50
C MET A 6 -17.66 1.86 19.01
N LYS A 7 -17.75 1.20 17.85
CA LYS A 7 -16.62 0.58 17.17
C LYS A 7 -15.62 1.71 16.93
N LYS A 8 -14.65 1.89 17.83
CA LYS A 8 -13.69 3.01 17.75
C LYS A 8 -13.16 3.09 16.32
N ALA A 9 -13.39 4.23 15.67
CA ALA A 9 -13.14 4.41 14.25
C ALA A 9 -11.71 4.00 13.89
N GLN A 10 -11.55 3.33 12.74
CA GLN A 10 -10.26 3.17 12.12
C GLN A 10 -9.73 4.57 11.81
N LYS A 11 -8.46 4.86 12.10
CA LYS A 11 -7.95 6.24 12.02
C LYS A 11 -7.06 6.48 10.81
N TYR A 12 -6.10 5.59 10.53
CA TYR A 12 -5.11 5.80 9.47
C TYR A 12 -4.30 4.53 9.22
N THR A 13 -3.55 4.51 8.12
CA THR A 13 -2.48 3.54 7.87
C THR A 13 -1.17 4.32 7.72
N MET A 14 -0.14 3.96 8.48
CA MET A 14 1.21 4.49 8.26
C MET A 14 1.94 3.60 7.28
N GLY A 15 2.75 4.17 6.41
CA GLY A 15 3.60 3.42 5.50
C GLY A 15 5.07 3.76 5.67
N LYS A 16 5.91 2.73 5.53
CA LYS A 16 7.36 2.85 5.38
C LYS A 16 7.78 2.04 4.15
N LEU A 17 8.39 2.70 3.18
CA LEU A 17 8.73 2.17 1.86
C LEU A 17 10.26 2.23 1.71
N TRP A 18 10.92 1.08 1.70
CA TRP A 18 12.37 0.99 1.52
C TRP A 18 12.72 0.69 0.07
N ASN A 19 13.71 1.41 -0.44
CA ASN A 19 14.27 1.16 -1.75
C ASN A 19 15.73 0.72 -1.61
N SER A 20 16.08 -0.44 -2.18
CA SER A 20 17.44 -0.97 -2.26
C SER A 20 17.68 -1.57 -3.65
N THR A 21 17.28 -0.83 -4.68
CA THR A 21 17.41 -1.24 -6.09
C THR A 21 18.65 -0.70 -6.78
N SER A 22 19.51 0.05 -6.08
CA SER A 22 20.65 0.79 -6.65
C SER A 22 20.26 1.95 -7.57
N GLU A 23 18.97 2.28 -7.64
CA GLU A 23 18.39 3.37 -8.43
C GLU A 23 17.32 4.09 -7.61
N THR A 24 17.05 5.37 -7.89
CA THR A 24 15.91 6.08 -7.31
C THR A 24 14.60 5.57 -7.90
N VAL A 25 13.60 5.28 -7.05
CA VAL A 25 12.24 5.01 -7.51
C VAL A 25 11.38 6.27 -7.44
N THR A 26 10.55 6.50 -8.45
CA THR A 26 9.66 7.67 -8.54
C THR A 26 8.20 7.25 -8.57
N LEU A 27 7.34 7.90 -7.79
CA LEU A 27 5.90 7.70 -7.82
C LEU A 27 5.35 8.10 -9.20
N SER A 28 4.82 7.13 -9.91
CA SER A 28 4.31 7.27 -11.28
C SER A 28 2.79 7.18 -11.37
N GLY A 29 2.13 6.73 -10.30
CA GLY A 29 0.68 6.64 -10.25
C GLY A 29 0.17 6.35 -8.84
N LYS A 30 -1.00 6.89 -8.53
CA LYS A 30 -1.75 6.62 -7.29
C LYS A 30 -3.23 6.42 -7.59
N LYS A 31 -3.87 5.51 -6.86
CA LYS A 31 -5.31 5.31 -6.86
C LYS A 31 -5.78 5.09 -5.43
N VAL A 32 -6.55 6.04 -4.92
CA VAL A 32 -7.27 5.91 -3.64
C VAL A 32 -8.63 5.32 -3.94
N TRP A 33 -8.94 4.18 -3.33
CA TRP A 33 -10.25 3.51 -3.41
C TRP A 33 -11.12 3.79 -2.20
N GLN A 34 -10.50 3.97 -1.02
CA GLN A 34 -11.15 4.38 0.22
C GLN A 34 -10.17 5.19 1.06
N GLY A 35 -10.63 6.24 1.74
CA GLY A 35 -9.79 7.09 2.59
C GLY A 35 -9.48 8.45 1.95
N SER A 36 -8.53 9.17 2.55
CA SER A 36 -8.23 10.55 2.16
C SER A 36 -7.55 10.62 0.79
N HIS A 37 -8.07 11.47 -0.09
CA HIS A 37 -7.45 11.77 -1.39
C HIS A 37 -6.25 12.73 -1.27
N ASP A 38 -6.10 13.39 -0.11
CA ASP A 38 -5.12 14.45 0.13
C ASP A 38 -3.84 13.95 0.82
N ALA A 39 -3.68 12.63 0.96
CA ALA A 39 -2.47 12.07 1.55
C ALA A 39 -1.23 12.39 0.71
N ASP A 40 -0.17 12.82 1.39
CA ASP A 40 1.14 13.09 0.82
C ASP A 40 1.95 11.79 0.80
N PHE A 41 2.16 11.26 -0.41
CA PHE A 41 2.93 10.04 -0.64
C PHE A 41 4.32 10.42 -1.17
N PRO A 42 5.40 9.76 -0.71
CA PRO A 42 6.75 10.04 -1.19
C PRO A 42 6.83 10.03 -2.72
N GLU A 43 7.19 11.18 -3.31
CA GLU A 43 7.31 11.27 -4.77
C GLU A 43 8.56 10.53 -5.28
N THR A 44 9.63 10.53 -4.48
CA THR A 44 10.90 9.86 -4.79
C THR A 44 11.45 9.16 -3.56
N ILE A 45 12.09 8.01 -3.75
CA ILE A 45 12.81 7.29 -2.70
C ILE A 45 14.16 6.89 -3.28
N GLU A 46 15.25 7.45 -2.76
CA GLU A 46 16.61 7.13 -3.21
C GLU A 46 17.04 5.72 -2.79
N ASP A 47 18.13 5.22 -3.37
CA ASP A 47 18.68 3.93 -2.97
C ASP A 47 19.20 3.99 -1.52
N GLY A 48 18.83 2.99 -0.72
CA GLY A 48 19.15 2.93 0.71
C GLY A 48 18.20 3.73 1.61
N ASP A 49 17.31 4.54 1.03
CA ASP A 49 16.42 5.42 1.78
C ASP A 49 15.04 4.81 2.09
N VAL A 50 14.32 5.48 2.98
CA VAL A 50 12.94 5.14 3.36
C VAL A 50 11.98 6.30 3.08
N GLY A 51 10.95 6.05 2.28
CA GLY A 51 9.80 6.93 2.14
C GLY A 51 8.76 6.63 3.23
N GLU A 52 8.29 7.65 3.94
CA GLU A 52 7.26 7.51 4.97
C GLU A 52 5.99 8.28 4.59
N PHE A 53 4.82 7.76 4.98
CA PHE A 53 3.55 8.45 4.79
C PHE A 53 2.52 8.07 5.85
N THR A 54 1.46 8.87 5.94
CA THR A 54 0.23 8.54 6.67
C THR A 54 -0.96 8.72 5.74
N HIS A 55 -1.84 7.73 5.70
CA HIS A 55 -3.06 7.76 4.90
C HIS A 55 -4.27 7.57 5.81
N ASP A 56 -5.06 8.63 5.96
CA ASP A 56 -6.20 8.68 6.87
C ASP A 56 -7.42 7.95 6.30
N ALA A 57 -8.17 7.29 7.18
CA ALA A 57 -9.49 6.80 6.82
C ALA A 57 -10.48 7.96 6.85
N VAL A 58 -11.28 8.12 5.79
CA VAL A 58 -12.39 9.10 5.77
C VAL A 58 -13.56 8.50 6.54
N THR A 59 -14.10 9.27 7.48
CA THR A 59 -15.20 8.85 8.36
C THR A 59 -16.51 9.61 8.06
N GLU A 60 -16.65 10.21 6.87
CA GLU A 60 -17.89 10.87 6.51
C GLU A 60 -19.04 9.87 6.43
N GLN A 61 -20.25 10.31 6.83
CA GLN A 61 -21.38 9.44 7.18
C GLN A 61 -21.88 8.51 6.05
N ASN A 62 -21.46 8.75 4.80
CA ASN A 62 -21.91 8.00 3.63
C ASN A 62 -20.80 7.17 2.95
N ASP A 63 -19.55 7.25 3.40
CA ASP A 63 -18.45 6.47 2.84
C ASP A 63 -18.22 5.18 3.61
N VAL A 64 -17.72 4.15 2.91
CA VAL A 64 -17.24 2.93 3.57
C VAL A 64 -15.93 3.30 4.29
N PRO A 65 -15.91 3.30 5.63
CA PRO A 65 -14.74 3.73 6.39
C PRO A 65 -13.59 2.74 6.19
N GLY A 66 -12.44 3.27 5.77
CA GLY A 66 -11.27 2.48 5.48
C GLY A 66 -10.14 3.29 4.87
N SER A 67 -9.01 2.62 4.70
CA SER A 67 -7.83 3.12 4.03
C SER A 67 -7.41 2.07 3.01
N MET A 68 -7.72 2.32 1.74
CA MET A 68 -7.45 1.40 0.64
C MET A 68 -6.85 2.17 -0.54
N VAL A 69 -5.60 1.87 -0.87
CA VAL A 69 -4.81 2.62 -1.86
C VAL A 69 -3.89 1.69 -2.63
N GLY A 70 -3.66 2.02 -3.89
CA GLY A 70 -2.59 1.49 -4.72
C GLY A 70 -1.64 2.61 -5.14
N LEU A 71 -0.35 2.40 -4.93
CA LEU A 71 0.74 3.24 -5.40
C LEU A 71 1.57 2.45 -6.42
N VAL A 72 2.13 3.17 -7.40
CA VAL A 72 3.04 2.61 -8.38
C VAL A 72 4.30 3.45 -8.45
N TYR A 73 5.40 2.88 -7.98
CA TYR A 73 6.72 3.43 -8.13
C TYR A 73 7.38 2.88 -9.40
N LYS A 74 8.22 3.68 -10.05
CA LYS A 74 8.84 3.34 -11.33
C LYS A 74 10.34 3.62 -11.27
N LEU A 75 11.12 2.69 -11.81
CA LEU A 75 12.54 2.83 -12.10
C LEU A 75 12.76 3.49 -13.48
N HIS A 76 13.98 3.94 -13.74
CA HIS A 76 14.33 4.55 -15.02
C HIS A 76 14.13 3.59 -16.19
N ASP A 77 14.44 2.30 -15.99
CA ASP A 77 14.31 1.24 -17.00
C ASP A 77 12.85 0.87 -17.38
N GLY A 78 11.85 1.47 -16.72
CA GLY A 78 10.44 1.18 -16.96
C GLY A 78 9.83 0.12 -16.03
N THR A 79 10.62 -0.51 -15.17
CA THR A 79 10.13 -1.44 -14.15
C THR A 79 9.28 -0.69 -13.14
N ARG A 80 8.13 -1.28 -12.79
CA ARG A 80 7.14 -0.71 -11.89
C ARG A 80 6.94 -1.60 -10.67
N TRP A 81 7.06 -1.02 -9.50
CA TRP A 81 6.75 -1.63 -8.22
C TRP A 81 5.35 -1.19 -7.76
N ILE A 82 4.48 -2.16 -7.53
CA ILE A 82 3.11 -1.95 -7.05
C ILE A 82 3.09 -2.12 -5.53
N VAL A 83 2.58 -1.11 -4.83
CA VAL A 83 2.35 -1.12 -3.39
C VAL A 83 0.86 -0.90 -3.15
N ALA A 84 0.14 -1.94 -2.72
CA ALA A 84 -1.29 -1.84 -2.46
C ALA A 84 -1.66 -2.37 -1.07
N TRP A 85 -2.56 -1.68 -0.39
CA TRP A 85 -3.07 -2.09 0.92
C TRP A 85 -4.56 -1.85 1.05
N SER A 86 -5.18 -2.64 1.91
CA SER A 86 -6.55 -2.46 2.39
C SER A 86 -6.54 -2.59 3.90
N ASN A 87 -7.04 -1.56 4.57
CA ASN A 87 -7.33 -1.57 5.99
C ASN A 87 -8.78 -1.06 6.09
N PRO A 88 -9.79 -1.93 6.11
CA PRO A 88 -11.19 -1.53 6.21
C PRO A 88 -11.68 -1.59 7.67
N GLN A 89 -12.77 -0.87 7.99
CA GLN A 89 -13.29 -0.92 9.35
C GLN A 89 -13.92 -2.28 9.66
N GLY A 90 -13.30 -3.02 10.58
CA GLY A 90 -13.89 -4.24 11.14
C GLY A 90 -13.53 -5.53 10.42
N GLU A 91 -12.64 -5.47 9.43
CA GLU A 91 -11.98 -6.65 8.85
C GLU A 91 -10.46 -6.56 9.04
N ASP A 92 -9.77 -7.66 8.75
CA ASP A 92 -8.31 -7.71 8.84
C ASP A 92 -7.65 -6.90 7.71
N SER A 93 -6.59 -6.18 8.05
CA SER A 93 -5.77 -5.48 7.06
C SER A 93 -5.02 -6.44 6.14
N LYS A 94 -4.89 -6.06 4.87
CA LYS A 94 -4.26 -6.85 3.80
C LYS A 94 -3.33 -5.99 2.97
N VAL A 95 -2.34 -6.63 2.38
CA VAL A 95 -1.36 -6.04 1.45
C VAL A 95 -1.22 -6.89 0.21
N TYR A 96 -0.83 -6.22 -0.87
CA TYR A 96 -0.49 -6.84 -2.14
C TYR A 96 0.64 -6.05 -2.81
N THR A 97 1.68 -6.78 -3.22
CA THR A 97 2.78 -6.24 -4.03
C THR A 97 2.95 -7.03 -5.32
N ASN A 98 3.42 -6.35 -6.36
CA ASN A 98 3.84 -7.00 -7.60
C ASN A 98 4.87 -6.13 -8.34
N ILE A 99 5.53 -6.70 -9.33
CA ILE A 99 6.50 -6.01 -10.19
C ILE A 99 6.08 -6.20 -11.65
N HIS A 100 5.89 -5.10 -12.37
CA HIS A 100 5.35 -5.06 -13.73
C HIS A 100 6.27 -4.26 -14.66
N LYS A 101 6.31 -4.61 -15.95
CA LYS A 101 6.88 -3.75 -17.02
C LYS A 101 5.82 -3.15 -17.94
N GLU A 102 4.60 -3.70 -17.89
CA GLU A 102 3.45 -3.31 -18.68
C GLU A 102 2.71 -2.09 -18.09
N PRO A 103 1.79 -1.47 -18.85
CA PRO A 103 0.90 -0.45 -18.33
C PRO A 103 0.04 -0.95 -17.16
N ILE A 104 -0.18 -0.07 -16.18
CA ILE A 104 -0.91 -0.38 -14.96
C ILE A 104 -2.42 -0.45 -15.23
N ARG A 105 -3.05 -1.52 -14.75
CA ARG A 105 -4.50 -1.70 -14.73
C ARG A 105 -5.01 -1.64 -13.30
N TRP A 106 -5.52 -0.49 -12.87
CA TRP A 106 -5.94 -0.26 -11.48
C TRP A 106 -6.99 -1.25 -10.99
N GLU A 107 -7.96 -1.61 -11.84
CA GLU A 107 -9.00 -2.59 -11.47
C GLU A 107 -8.43 -3.99 -11.23
N GLN A 108 -7.36 -4.38 -11.94
CA GLN A 108 -6.67 -5.64 -11.68
C GLN A 108 -5.92 -5.59 -10.34
N ILE A 109 -5.24 -4.48 -10.03
CA ILE A 109 -4.56 -4.32 -8.73
C ILE A 109 -5.58 -4.40 -7.59
N LYS A 110 -6.73 -3.73 -7.73
CA LYS A 110 -7.81 -3.80 -6.74
C LYS A 110 -8.32 -5.23 -6.57
N THR A 111 -8.60 -5.92 -7.68
CA THR A 111 -9.07 -7.31 -7.66
C THR A 111 -8.04 -8.24 -7.01
N ASP A 112 -6.76 -8.09 -7.32
CA ASP A 112 -5.68 -8.88 -6.72
C ASP A 112 -5.55 -8.60 -5.22
N LEU A 113 -5.67 -7.34 -4.79
CA LEU A 113 -5.67 -6.98 -3.37
C LEU A 113 -6.87 -7.59 -2.64
N ASP A 114 -8.07 -7.56 -3.23
CA ASP A 114 -9.28 -8.09 -2.63
C ASP A 114 -9.26 -9.62 -2.52
N THR A 115 -8.75 -10.30 -3.55
CA THR A 115 -8.81 -11.78 -3.67
C THR A 115 -7.55 -12.50 -3.19
N ARG A 116 -6.38 -11.87 -3.31
CA ARG A 116 -5.06 -12.46 -3.00
C ARG A 116 -4.31 -11.70 -1.92
N GLY A 117 -4.82 -10.56 -1.47
CA GLY A 117 -4.24 -9.79 -0.40
C GLY A 117 -4.18 -10.59 0.90
N SER A 118 -3.08 -10.45 1.63
CA SER A 118 -2.87 -11.10 2.91
C SER A 118 -2.08 -10.19 3.85
N SER A 119 -1.80 -10.59 5.09
CA SER A 119 -0.96 -9.79 5.99
C SER A 119 0.49 -9.65 5.52
N LYS A 120 0.93 -10.50 4.59
CA LYS A 120 2.25 -10.45 3.94
C LYS A 120 2.14 -10.71 2.45
N SER A 121 2.99 -10.07 1.66
CA SER A 121 3.08 -10.32 0.22
C SER A 121 4.53 -10.25 -0.21
N LYS A 122 4.98 -11.17 -1.06
CA LYS A 122 6.35 -11.19 -1.58
C LYS A 122 6.34 -11.74 -3.00
N VAL A 123 7.07 -11.08 -3.89
CA VAL A 123 7.26 -11.52 -5.28
C VAL A 123 8.72 -11.36 -5.69
N ARG A 124 9.16 -12.20 -6.62
CA ARG A 124 10.46 -12.09 -7.31
C ARG A 124 10.20 -12.08 -8.81
N LYS A 125 10.57 -11.00 -9.50
CA LYS A 125 10.34 -10.81 -10.93
C LYS A 125 11.35 -9.82 -11.50
N PHE A 126 11.77 -10.06 -12.74
CA PHE A 126 12.63 -9.14 -13.51
C PHE A 126 13.95 -8.77 -12.81
N GLY A 127 14.50 -9.67 -11.98
CA GLY A 127 15.71 -9.40 -11.22
C GLY A 127 15.51 -8.54 -9.97
N TYR A 128 14.26 -8.39 -9.51
CA TYR A 128 13.93 -7.66 -8.29
C TYR A 128 13.04 -8.47 -7.35
N VAL A 129 13.12 -8.12 -6.07
CA VAL A 129 12.29 -8.64 -4.99
C VAL A 129 11.45 -7.50 -4.45
N ALA A 130 10.14 -7.70 -4.38
CA ALA A 130 9.25 -6.78 -3.69
C ALA A 130 8.57 -7.50 -2.53
N SER A 131 8.52 -6.85 -1.36
CA SER A 131 7.89 -7.42 -0.16
C SER A 131 7.02 -6.40 0.55
N MET A 132 5.97 -6.87 1.21
CA MET A 132 5.07 -6.07 2.05
C MET A 132 4.63 -6.87 3.27
N GLU A 133 4.52 -6.19 4.41
CA GLU A 133 3.88 -6.69 5.61
C GLU A 133 3.01 -5.63 6.28
N ILE A 134 1.91 -6.07 6.88
CA ILE A 134 1.02 -5.25 7.71
C ILE A 134 0.54 -6.07 8.89
N ASP A 135 0.30 -5.42 10.04
CA ASP A 135 -0.38 -6.07 11.16
C ASP A 135 -1.87 -6.14 10.86
N PRO A 136 -2.45 -7.35 10.61
CA PRO A 136 -3.83 -7.47 10.15
C PRO A 136 -4.84 -7.01 11.20
N LYS A 137 -4.50 -7.05 12.50
CA LYS A 137 -5.45 -6.83 13.60
C LYS A 137 -5.38 -5.43 14.19
N LYS A 138 -4.40 -4.62 13.79
CA LYS A 138 -4.27 -3.23 14.23
C LYS A 138 -5.18 -2.33 13.41
N ARG A 139 -5.91 -1.45 14.10
CA ARG A 139 -6.78 -0.43 13.47
C ARG A 139 -5.97 0.70 12.83
N SER A 140 -4.81 1.00 13.39
CA SER A 140 -3.83 1.94 12.86
C SER A 140 -2.52 1.21 12.63
N PRO A 141 -2.46 0.31 11.63
CA PRO A 141 -1.29 -0.50 11.38
C PRO A 141 -0.18 0.34 10.75
N THR A 142 1.04 -0.17 10.87
CA THR A 142 2.17 0.27 10.07
C THR A 142 2.39 -0.77 8.97
N LEU A 143 2.20 -0.35 7.73
CA LEU A 143 2.64 -1.05 6.54
C LEU A 143 4.16 -0.89 6.42
N LYS A 144 4.86 -1.99 6.15
CA LYS A 144 6.25 -1.98 5.68
C LYS A 144 6.33 -2.58 4.30
N ALA A 145 7.04 -1.94 3.39
CA ALA A 145 7.24 -2.45 2.04
C ALA A 145 8.68 -2.25 1.59
N SER A 146 9.29 -3.23 0.94
CA SER A 146 10.64 -3.11 0.38
C SER A 146 10.66 -3.45 -1.10
N PHE A 147 11.56 -2.81 -1.83
CA PHE A 147 11.89 -3.11 -3.20
C PHE A 147 13.40 -3.18 -3.36
N GLU A 148 13.91 -4.34 -3.77
CA GLU A 148 15.32 -4.70 -3.67
C GLU A 148 15.77 -5.37 -4.98
N SER A 149 17.01 -5.17 -5.40
CA SER A 149 17.62 -5.96 -6.48
C SER A 149 17.86 -7.39 -6.02
N GLU A 150 17.64 -8.36 -6.91
CA GLU A 150 17.95 -9.76 -6.66
C GLU A 150 19.46 -9.98 -6.87
N ALA A 151 20.17 -10.32 -5.78
CA ALA A 151 21.59 -10.62 -5.78
C ALA A 151 21.93 -11.97 -6.41
#